data_AF-A0A218QWT3-F1
#
_entry.id   AF-A0A218QWT3-F1
#
_cell.length_a   1.000
_cell.length_b   1.000
_cell.length_c   1.000
_cell.angle_alpha   90.00
_cell.angle_beta   90.00
_cell.angle_gamma   90.00
#
_symmetry.space_group_name_H-M   'P 1'
#
loop_
_entity.id
_entity.type
_entity.pdbx_description
1 polymer ?
#
loop_
_entity_poly.entity_id
_entity_poly.type
_entity_poly.pdbx_seq_one_letter_code
_entity_poly.pdbx_strand_id
1 'polypeptide(L)'
;MDDFSLPPNTTTHNLASIFSEVDPHVLQPHPRNSSIYGKDEDVTELVNLIRHTQSVSPLVITSEGIIISGHRRWQAVLQLGWKRVPVEVRNFPDKIAELQTLLLENANRLKTREQKVREGQAWLEVESNAAKKRMSEAGKKSAPGKPDREEDKGMENFPYLCLSSTKGTTRDRLAKRVGLGSGRTYSKAAKVVEFIDQQTSLGHQEIARELRQVLNSKSVDAAYQFFKESKKKDSDRGAYPRGLLPTVDCSITDSKSCNQIAKSCWNCQHRLESVDNQSIYCNKSGVINLINKSGDERGRECPDWRYKYSPAEPLKNPTFALQLLLPLEWQDKLEETAALLDTDAATWVKNLIGANLFPKWSLDTIPDLKTGQSCSLSG
;
A
#
# COMPACT_ATOMS: atom_id res chain seq x y z
N MET A 1 17.43 -1.98 72.43
CA MET A 1 18.46 -2.40 71.47
C MET A 1 18.35 -3.90 71.43
N ASP A 2 17.49 -4.41 70.56
CA ASP A 2 17.29 -5.85 70.36
C ASP A 2 17.77 -6.16 68.95
N ASP A 3 18.86 -6.92 68.90
CA ASP A 3 19.62 -7.31 67.71
C ASP A 3 18.92 -8.51 67.05
N PHE A 4 18.18 -8.25 65.98
CA PHE A 4 17.52 -9.28 65.17
C PHE A 4 18.51 -9.85 64.16
N SER A 5 19.36 -10.77 64.60
CA SER A 5 20.20 -11.57 63.70
C SER A 5 19.34 -12.60 62.95
N LEU A 6 19.18 -12.40 61.63
CA LEU A 6 18.59 -13.38 60.73
C LEU A 6 19.58 -14.55 60.47
N PRO A 7 19.11 -15.81 60.41
CA PRO A 7 19.99 -16.95 60.19
C PRO A 7 20.55 -17.00 58.76
N PRO A 8 21.74 -17.60 58.55
CA PRO A 8 22.36 -17.70 57.23
C PRO A 8 21.55 -18.67 56.35
N ASN A 9 20.93 -18.12 55.31
CA ASN A 9 20.15 -18.88 54.35
C ASN A 9 21.08 -19.71 53.45
N THR A 10 21.50 -20.86 53.95
CA THR A 10 22.33 -21.84 53.23
C THR A 10 21.41 -22.81 52.52
N THR A 11 20.72 -22.33 51.49
CA THR A 11 20.04 -23.20 50.53
C THR A 11 20.38 -22.73 49.13
N THR A 12 21.57 -23.10 48.66
CA THR A 12 21.89 -23.16 47.24
C THR A 12 21.02 -24.24 46.61
N HIS A 13 19.76 -23.90 46.33
CA HIS A 13 19.01 -24.56 45.28
C HIS A 13 19.75 -24.27 43.98
N ASN A 14 20.46 -25.29 43.50
CA ASN A 14 20.98 -25.34 42.14
C ASN A 14 19.79 -25.35 41.18
N LEU A 15 19.25 -24.15 40.90
CA LEU A 15 18.31 -23.91 39.83
C LEU A 15 19.08 -24.21 38.54
N ALA A 16 18.98 -25.46 38.07
CA ALA A 16 19.42 -25.80 36.72
C ALA A 16 18.81 -24.76 35.79
N SER A 17 19.66 -23.95 35.16
CA SER A 17 19.23 -22.90 34.25
C SER A 17 18.29 -23.52 33.21
N ILE A 18 17.03 -23.10 33.22
CA ILE A 18 16.02 -23.47 32.20
C ILE A 18 16.50 -23.03 30.79
N PHE A 19 17.48 -22.13 30.77
CA PHE A 19 18.10 -21.61 29.56
C PHE A 19 19.35 -22.41 29.19
N SER A 20 19.41 -22.78 27.92
CA SER A 20 20.57 -23.39 27.26
C SER A 20 21.27 -22.36 26.37
N GLU A 21 22.55 -22.57 26.09
CA GLU A 21 23.33 -21.72 25.17
C GLU A 21 23.49 -22.45 23.84
N VAL A 22 23.04 -21.83 22.75
CA VAL A 22 23.08 -22.43 21.40
C VAL A 22 23.81 -21.49 20.44
N ASP A 23 24.48 -22.04 19.43
CA ASP A 23 25.05 -21.25 18.34
C ASP A 23 23.93 -20.60 17.52
N PRO A 24 23.88 -19.26 17.40
CA PRO A 24 22.81 -18.60 16.64
C PRO A 24 22.78 -19.00 15.15
N HIS A 25 23.86 -19.52 14.57
CA HIS A 25 23.91 -19.91 13.15
C HIS A 25 23.14 -21.20 12.83
N VAL A 26 22.89 -22.05 13.83
CA VAL A 26 22.11 -23.28 13.63
C VAL A 26 20.60 -23.05 13.75
N LEU A 27 20.19 -21.88 14.24
CA LEU A 27 18.79 -21.55 14.45
C LEU A 27 18.12 -21.10 13.15
N GLN A 28 16.84 -21.44 13.00
CA GLN A 28 16.05 -21.07 11.83
C GLN A 28 14.87 -20.17 12.21
N PRO A 29 14.56 -19.14 11.42
CA PRO A 29 13.38 -18.31 11.67
C PRO A 29 12.10 -19.11 11.39
N HIS A 30 11.09 -18.96 12.26
CA HIS A 30 9.77 -19.56 12.00
C HIS A 30 9.23 -19.20 10.60
N PRO A 31 8.73 -20.17 9.81
CA PRO A 31 8.32 -19.95 8.41
C PRO A 31 7.33 -18.80 8.22
N ARG A 32 6.40 -18.61 9.16
CA ARG A 32 5.40 -17.53 9.11
C ARG A 32 5.95 -16.16 9.50
N ASN A 33 7.10 -16.06 10.17
CA ASN A 33 7.63 -14.79 10.68
C ASN A 33 7.86 -13.77 9.55
N SER A 34 8.55 -14.19 8.49
CA SER A 34 8.86 -13.32 7.34
C SER A 34 7.59 -12.83 6.64
N SER A 35 6.56 -13.67 6.55
CA SER A 35 5.28 -13.33 5.92
C SER A 35 4.42 -12.36 6.75
N ILE A 36 4.70 -12.20 8.04
CA ILE A 36 3.95 -11.33 8.96
C ILE A 36 4.71 -10.03 9.20
N TYR A 37 6.00 -10.12 9.53
CA TYR A 37 6.81 -8.97 9.95
C TYR A 37 7.76 -8.45 8.86
N GLY A 38 8.08 -9.27 7.84
CA GLY A 38 9.08 -8.95 6.83
C GLY A 38 10.43 -9.63 7.09
N LYS A 39 11.32 -9.59 6.10
CA LYS A 39 12.69 -10.14 6.20
C LYS A 39 13.71 -9.08 6.64
N ASP A 40 13.57 -7.87 6.12
CA ASP A 40 14.58 -6.80 6.23
C ASP A 40 14.15 -5.74 7.24
N GLU A 41 13.88 -6.16 8.48
CA GLU A 41 13.59 -5.23 9.55
C GLU A 41 14.87 -4.54 10.03
N ASP A 42 14.79 -3.23 10.26
CA ASP A 42 15.90 -2.50 10.83
C ASP A 42 16.10 -2.88 12.32
N VAL A 43 17.27 -3.46 12.60
CA VAL A 43 17.73 -3.85 13.93
C VAL A 43 18.91 -3.00 14.40
N THR A 44 19.27 -1.93 13.70
CA THR A 44 20.46 -1.11 13.99
C THR A 44 20.47 -0.58 15.43
N GLU A 45 19.35 -0.04 15.90
CA GLU A 45 19.22 0.43 17.29
C GLU A 45 19.39 -0.71 18.30
N LEU A 46 18.82 -1.88 18.02
CA LEU A 46 18.90 -3.05 18.90
C LEU A 46 20.32 -3.63 18.94
N VAL A 47 21.00 -3.68 17.80
CA VAL A 47 22.41 -4.06 17.68
C VAL A 47 23.28 -3.14 18.53
N ASN A 48 23.06 -1.83 18.43
CA ASN A 48 23.79 -0.86 19.24
C ASN A 48 23.50 -1.07 20.73
N LEU A 49 22.24 -1.24 21.13
CA LEU A 49 21.88 -1.50 22.52
C LEU A 49 22.59 -2.74 23.07
N ILE A 50 22.49 -3.87 22.35
CA ILE A 50 23.12 -5.14 22.77
C ILE A 50 24.63 -5.02 22.83
N ARG A 51 25.26 -4.27 21.92
CA ARG A 51 26.70 -4.03 21.95
C ARG A 51 27.14 -3.33 23.24
N HIS A 52 26.35 -2.38 23.74
CA HIS A 52 26.66 -1.65 24.97
C HIS A 52 26.30 -2.43 26.24
N THR A 53 25.13 -3.08 26.27
CA THR A 53 24.67 -3.81 27.45
C THR A 53 25.32 -5.18 27.61
N GLN A 54 25.86 -5.74 26.52
CA GLN A 54 26.36 -7.12 26.43
C GLN A 54 25.36 -8.15 26.97
N SER A 55 24.07 -7.85 26.88
CA SER A 55 23.01 -8.67 27.46
C SER A 55 21.84 -8.74 26.50
N VAL A 56 21.32 -9.95 26.33
CA VAL A 56 20.19 -10.28 25.45
C VAL A 56 19.24 -11.17 26.24
N SER A 57 17.96 -10.79 26.29
CA SER A 57 16.94 -11.67 26.86
C SER A 57 16.89 -12.99 26.07
N PRO A 58 16.64 -14.15 26.71
CA PRO A 58 16.65 -15.44 26.02
C PRO A 58 15.70 -15.54 24.82
N LEU A 59 16.11 -16.22 23.76
CA LEU A 59 15.24 -16.55 22.63
C LEU A 59 14.33 -17.72 23.00
N VAL A 60 13.13 -17.80 22.43
CA VAL A 60 12.27 -19.00 22.59
C VAL A 60 12.32 -19.80 21.30
N ILE A 61 12.75 -21.05 21.40
CA ILE A 61 12.92 -21.95 20.25
C ILE A 61 12.17 -23.27 20.43
N THR A 62 11.85 -23.94 19.33
CA THR A 62 11.41 -25.34 19.36
C THR A 62 12.60 -26.29 19.57
N SER A 63 12.33 -27.56 19.87
CA SER A 63 13.34 -28.62 19.92
C SER A 63 14.11 -28.80 18.60
N GLU A 64 13.52 -28.38 17.48
CA GLU A 64 14.11 -28.41 16.13
C GLU A 64 14.98 -27.18 15.81
N GLY A 65 15.12 -26.23 16.75
CA GLY A 65 15.87 -24.99 16.53
C GLY A 65 15.10 -23.91 15.77
N ILE A 66 13.77 -24.02 15.69
CA ILE A 66 12.92 -22.99 15.07
C ILE A 66 12.63 -21.88 16.08
N ILE A 67 12.92 -20.64 15.71
CA ILE A 67 12.73 -19.46 16.57
C ILE A 67 11.25 -19.08 16.61
N ILE A 68 10.63 -19.14 17.78
CA ILE A 68 9.26 -18.71 18.05
C ILE A 68 9.22 -17.25 18.53
N SER A 69 10.17 -16.85 19.37
CA SER A 69 10.29 -15.47 19.90
C SER A 69 11.73 -14.99 19.84
N GLY A 70 11.90 -13.70 19.53
CA GLY A 70 13.19 -13.03 19.54
C GLY A 70 13.91 -12.93 18.20
N HIS A 71 13.22 -13.03 17.05
CA HIS A 71 13.84 -12.93 15.72
C HIS A 71 14.72 -11.68 15.54
N ARG A 72 14.29 -10.51 16.03
CA ARG A 72 15.10 -9.28 15.97
C ARG A 72 16.38 -9.37 16.82
N ARG A 73 16.29 -9.99 18.00
CA ARG A 73 17.44 -10.23 18.89
C ARG A 73 18.41 -11.21 18.24
N TRP A 74 17.89 -12.30 17.65
CA TRP A 74 18.65 -13.26 16.87
C TRP A 74 19.39 -12.60 15.69
N GLN A 75 18.71 -11.76 14.91
CA GLN A 75 19.34 -10.98 13.83
C GLN A 75 20.44 -10.07 14.37
N ALA A 76 20.22 -9.41 15.51
CA ALA A 76 21.21 -8.52 16.10
C ALA A 76 22.46 -9.27 16.60
N VAL A 77 22.30 -10.42 17.27
CA VAL A 77 23.45 -11.22 17.74
C VAL A 77 24.24 -11.84 16.58
N LEU A 78 23.58 -12.19 15.48
CA LEU A 78 24.25 -12.61 14.24
C LEU A 78 25.10 -11.48 13.66
N GLN A 79 24.58 -10.26 13.58
CA GLN A 79 25.35 -9.09 13.12
C GLN A 79 26.53 -8.75 14.03
N LEU A 80 26.43 -9.05 15.33
CA LEU A 80 27.51 -8.86 16.30
C LEU A 80 28.53 -10.01 16.34
N GLY A 81 28.30 -11.09 15.58
CA GLY A 81 29.20 -12.25 15.54
C GLY A 81 29.24 -13.06 16.84
N TRP A 82 28.15 -13.09 17.62
CA TRP A 82 28.10 -13.89 18.84
C TRP A 82 28.14 -15.38 18.50
N LYS A 83 28.91 -16.15 19.28
CA LYS A 83 29.04 -17.61 19.11
C LYS A 83 28.01 -18.41 19.89
N ARG A 84 27.41 -17.80 20.92
CA ARG A 84 26.41 -18.42 21.79
C ARG A 84 25.35 -17.38 22.16
N VAL A 85 24.11 -17.82 22.22
CA VAL A 85 22.97 -17.01 22.66
C VAL A 85 22.12 -17.83 23.63
N PRO A 86 21.60 -17.22 24.72
CA PRO A 86 20.71 -17.90 25.64
C PRO A 86 19.37 -18.20 24.95
N VAL A 87 18.91 -19.43 25.08
CA VAL A 87 17.64 -19.90 24.53
C VAL A 87 16.84 -20.73 25.54
N GLU A 88 15.51 -20.58 25.48
CA GLU A 88 14.53 -21.41 26.14
C GLU A 88 13.94 -22.37 25.09
N VAL A 89 14.11 -23.68 25.31
CA VAL A 89 13.52 -24.70 24.45
C VAL A 89 12.10 -25.01 24.92
N ARG A 90 11.12 -24.82 24.04
CA ARG A 90 9.70 -25.02 24.35
C ARG A 90 9.09 -26.00 23.34
N ASN A 91 8.33 -26.97 23.84
CA ASN A 91 7.65 -27.96 23.00
C ASN A 91 6.23 -27.52 22.70
N PHE A 92 5.81 -27.69 21.44
CA PHE A 92 4.47 -27.35 20.97
C PHE A 92 3.78 -28.60 20.41
N PRO A 93 2.46 -28.75 20.64
CA PRO A 93 1.72 -29.92 20.17
C PRO A 93 1.50 -29.92 18.66
N ASP A 94 1.37 -28.74 18.05
CA ASP A 94 1.18 -28.58 16.60
C ASP A 94 1.65 -27.20 16.10
N LYS A 95 1.75 -27.08 14.78
CA LYS A 95 2.14 -25.82 14.09
C LYS A 95 1.18 -24.66 14.36
N ILE A 96 -0.08 -24.93 14.73
CA ILE A 96 -1.05 -23.89 15.06
C ILE A 96 -0.73 -23.29 16.44
N ALA A 97 -0.34 -24.12 17.41
CA ALA A 97 0.13 -23.67 18.70
C ALA A 97 1.44 -22.87 18.57
N GLU A 98 2.38 -23.30 17.72
CA GLU A 98 3.59 -22.51 17.40
C GLU A 98 3.24 -21.12 16.86
N LEU A 99 2.36 -21.06 15.85
CA LEU A 99 1.90 -19.80 15.26
C LEU A 99 1.19 -18.92 16.29
N GLN A 100 0.35 -19.50 17.14
CA GLN A 100 -0.34 -18.79 18.21
C GLN A 100 0.65 -18.17 19.19
N THR A 101 1.65 -18.94 19.64
CA THR A 101 2.67 -18.43 20.57
C THR A 101 3.51 -17.35 19.91
N LEU A 102 3.91 -17.51 18.65
CA LEU A 102 4.61 -16.47 17.88
C LEU A 102 3.82 -15.14 17.89
N LEU A 103 2.50 -15.19 17.69
CA LEU A 103 1.66 -13.99 17.71
C LEU A 103 1.51 -13.38 19.11
N LEU A 104 1.43 -14.21 20.15
CA LEU A 104 1.32 -13.76 21.55
C LEU A 104 2.60 -13.09 22.05
N GLU A 105 3.75 -13.70 21.78
CA GLU A 105 5.07 -13.18 22.14
C GLU A 105 5.37 -11.83 21.49
N ASN A 106 4.73 -11.55 20.34
CA ASN A 106 4.85 -10.27 19.63
C ASN A 106 3.70 -9.30 19.94
N ALA A 107 2.80 -9.58 20.89
CA ALA A 107 1.61 -8.75 21.14
C ALA A 107 1.92 -7.27 21.39
N ASN A 108 2.95 -6.98 22.19
CA ASN A 108 3.34 -5.64 22.63
C ASN A 108 4.33 -4.93 21.68
N ARG A 109 4.64 -5.55 20.53
CA ARG A 109 5.56 -5.00 19.54
C ARG A 109 4.95 -3.77 18.86
N LEU A 110 5.77 -2.75 18.60
CA LEU A 110 5.41 -1.65 17.69
C LEU A 110 5.37 -2.19 16.26
N LYS A 111 4.21 -2.06 15.62
CA LYS A 111 3.90 -2.72 14.33
C LYS A 111 3.39 -1.71 13.32
N THR A 112 3.77 -1.89 12.06
CA THR A 112 3.19 -1.14 10.96
C THR A 112 1.73 -1.54 10.71
N ARG A 113 0.99 -0.75 9.93
CA ARG A 113 -0.40 -1.07 9.61
C ARG A 113 -0.49 -2.36 8.79
N GLU A 114 0.45 -2.58 7.87
CA GLU A 114 0.57 -3.84 7.13
C GLU A 114 0.81 -5.03 8.06
N GLN A 115 1.76 -4.92 9.00
CA GLN A 115 2.05 -6.00 9.96
C GLN A 115 0.83 -6.34 10.82
N LYS A 116 0.09 -5.34 11.29
CA LYS A 116 -1.18 -5.54 12.03
C LYS A 116 -2.22 -6.30 11.21
N VAL A 117 -2.33 -6.02 9.90
CA VAL A 117 -3.22 -6.77 9.01
C VAL A 117 -2.77 -8.23 8.88
N ARG A 118 -1.47 -8.46 8.65
CA ARG A 118 -0.90 -9.80 8.51
C ARG A 118 -1.05 -10.63 9.78
N GLU A 119 -0.85 -10.03 10.96
CA GLU A 119 -1.18 -10.67 12.24
C GLU A 119 -2.66 -11.03 12.34
N GLY A 120 -3.55 -10.16 11.89
CA GLY A 120 -4.99 -10.44 11.89
C GLY A 120 -5.37 -11.64 11.01
N GLN A 121 -4.72 -11.79 9.86
CA GLN A 121 -4.89 -12.95 8.98
C GLN A 121 -4.38 -14.23 9.65
N ALA A 122 -3.23 -14.17 10.32
CA ALA A 122 -2.68 -15.30 11.07
C ALA A 122 -3.58 -15.67 12.29
N TRP A 123 -4.13 -14.69 13.00
CA TRP A 123 -5.09 -14.93 14.08
C TRP A 123 -6.38 -15.59 13.58
N LEU A 124 -6.85 -15.20 12.40
CA LEU A 124 -8.02 -15.84 11.76
C LEU A 124 -7.75 -17.32 11.43
N GLU A 125 -6.54 -17.64 10.96
CA GLU A 125 -6.12 -19.02 10.71
C GLU A 125 -6.12 -19.86 12.00
N VAL A 126 -5.57 -19.33 13.09
CA VAL A 126 -5.58 -19.98 14.41
C VAL A 126 -7.02 -20.18 14.90
N GLU A 127 -7.88 -19.15 14.83
CA GLU A 127 -9.27 -19.24 15.27
C GLU A 127 -10.06 -20.27 14.43
N SER A 128 -9.88 -20.26 13.10
CA SER A 128 -10.57 -21.20 12.20
C SER A 128 -10.20 -22.65 12.50
N ASN A 129 -8.92 -22.94 12.73
CA ASN A 129 -8.46 -24.28 13.11
C ASN A 129 -9.01 -24.70 14.48
N ALA A 130 -9.00 -23.80 15.46
CA ALA A 130 -9.59 -24.07 16.76
C ALA A 130 -11.10 -24.34 16.68
N ALA A 131 -11.84 -23.56 15.87
CA ALA A 131 -13.28 -23.75 15.66
C ALA A 131 -13.59 -25.10 14.99
N LYS A 132 -12.80 -25.50 13.98
CA LYS A 132 -12.93 -26.82 13.34
C LYS A 132 -12.70 -27.97 14.31
N LYS A 133 -11.68 -27.89 15.18
CA LYS A 133 -11.43 -28.88 16.24
C LYS A 133 -12.64 -29.03 17.15
N ARG A 134 -13.18 -27.91 17.66
CA ARG A 134 -14.40 -27.91 18.49
C ARG A 134 -15.61 -28.55 17.80
N MET A 135 -15.86 -28.21 16.53
CA MET A 135 -16.98 -28.79 15.76
C MET A 135 -16.80 -30.31 15.59
N SER A 136 -15.57 -30.76 15.31
CA SER A 136 -15.28 -32.19 15.15
C SER A 136 -15.44 -32.98 16.45
N GLU A 137 -15.06 -32.40 17.59
CA GLU A 137 -15.20 -33.03 18.91
C GLU A 137 -16.66 -33.05 19.36
N ALA A 138 -17.41 -31.99 19.12
CA ALA A 138 -18.85 -31.94 19.36
C ALA A 138 -19.61 -32.95 18.48
N GLY A 139 -19.25 -33.06 17.20
CA GLY A 139 -19.81 -34.05 16.28
C GLY A 139 -19.55 -35.50 16.72
N LYS A 140 -18.36 -35.79 17.27
CA LYS A 140 -18.02 -37.10 17.85
C LYS A 140 -18.84 -37.41 19.12
N LYS A 141 -19.20 -36.39 19.91
CA LYS A 141 -20.04 -36.54 21.10
C LYS A 141 -21.53 -36.74 20.76
N SER A 142 -21.97 -36.35 19.57
CA SER A 142 -23.36 -36.46 19.10
C SER A 142 -23.65 -37.69 18.22
N ALA A 143 -22.75 -38.69 18.19
CA ALA A 143 -22.97 -39.92 17.44
C ALA A 143 -24.16 -40.75 18.01
N PRO A 144 -24.95 -41.44 17.18
CA PRO A 144 -26.12 -42.20 17.66
C PRO A 144 -25.70 -43.31 18.63
N GLY A 145 -26.30 -43.35 19.83
CA GLY A 145 -26.10 -44.43 20.81
C GLY A 145 -25.36 -44.08 22.11
N LYS A 146 -25.24 -42.79 22.50
CA LYS A 146 -24.75 -42.40 23.83
C LYS A 146 -25.88 -41.85 24.72
N PRO A 147 -25.81 -42.04 26.06
CA PRO A 147 -26.87 -41.63 26.97
C PRO A 147 -27.07 -40.11 26.96
N ASP A 148 -28.29 -39.71 27.28
CA ASP A 148 -28.74 -38.31 27.29
C ASP A 148 -27.81 -37.41 28.11
N ARG A 149 -27.65 -36.18 27.62
CA ARG A 149 -26.86 -35.11 28.25
C ARG A 149 -27.29 -34.92 29.70
N GLU A 150 -26.39 -35.21 30.65
CA GLU A 150 -26.37 -34.43 31.88
C GLU A 150 -26.10 -32.96 31.48
N GLU A 151 -26.89 -32.04 32.04
CA GLU A 151 -26.73 -30.60 31.88
C GLU A 151 -25.40 -30.15 32.51
N ASP A 152 -24.30 -30.43 31.83
CA ASP A 152 -22.98 -29.91 32.18
C ASP A 152 -22.96 -28.41 31.87
N LYS A 153 -23.37 -27.63 32.88
CA LYS A 153 -23.30 -26.19 32.90
C LYS A 153 -21.86 -25.76 32.73
N GLY A 154 -21.56 -25.29 31.53
CA GLY A 154 -20.39 -24.47 31.29
C GLY A 154 -19.13 -25.28 31.08
N MET A 155 -18.98 -25.81 29.86
CA MET A 155 -17.63 -25.97 29.33
C MET A 155 -16.96 -24.60 29.38
N GLU A 156 -16.09 -24.38 30.36
CA GLU A 156 -15.31 -23.16 30.45
C GLU A 156 -14.57 -22.99 29.13
N ASN A 157 -15.00 -21.99 28.36
CA ASN A 157 -14.30 -21.59 27.15
C ASN A 157 -12.90 -21.16 27.58
N PHE A 158 -11.92 -22.04 27.44
CA PHE A 158 -10.53 -21.73 27.76
C PHE A 158 -10.18 -20.34 27.17
N PRO A 159 -9.72 -19.37 27.99
CA PRO A 159 -9.95 -17.94 27.73
C PRO A 159 -9.13 -17.38 26.57
N TYR A 160 -8.14 -18.12 26.06
CA TYR A 160 -7.15 -17.60 25.13
C TYR A 160 -7.68 -17.33 23.72
N LEU A 161 -8.87 -17.87 23.38
CA LEU A 161 -9.45 -17.82 22.03
C LEU A 161 -10.80 -17.09 21.95
N CYS A 162 -11.28 -16.48 23.04
CA CYS A 162 -12.60 -15.85 23.07
C CYS A 162 -12.62 -14.47 22.39
N LEU A 163 -12.48 -14.46 21.07
CA LEU A 163 -13.23 -13.50 20.26
C LEU A 163 -14.75 -13.67 20.57
N SER A 164 -15.21 -14.81 21.08
CA SER A 164 -16.62 -15.07 21.41
C SER A 164 -17.22 -14.25 22.57
N SER A 165 -16.42 -13.61 23.43
CA SER A 165 -16.95 -12.90 24.62
C SER A 165 -17.41 -11.45 24.33
N THR A 166 -16.98 -10.88 23.20
CA THR A 166 -17.34 -9.50 22.81
C THR A 166 -18.32 -9.49 21.64
N LYS A 167 -19.48 -8.84 21.80
CA LYS A 167 -20.44 -8.58 20.71
C LYS A 167 -19.69 -8.04 19.46
N GLY A 168 -19.89 -8.64 18.28
CA GLY A 168 -19.29 -8.17 17.02
C GLY A 168 -19.00 -9.29 16.01
N THR A 169 -18.79 -8.92 14.74
CA THR A 169 -18.43 -9.88 13.67
C THR A 169 -16.95 -10.28 13.78
N THR A 170 -16.51 -11.43 13.22
CA THR A 170 -15.09 -11.87 13.26
C THR A 170 -14.09 -10.78 12.90
N ARG A 171 -14.39 -9.99 11.86
CA ARG A 171 -13.57 -8.83 11.45
C ARG A 171 -13.45 -7.74 12.51
N ASP A 172 -14.50 -7.47 13.30
CA ASP A 172 -14.48 -6.43 14.34
C ASP A 172 -13.57 -6.87 15.50
N ARG A 173 -13.64 -8.16 15.81
CA ARG A 173 -12.87 -8.76 16.88
C ARG A 173 -11.38 -8.84 16.52
N LEU A 174 -11.06 -9.19 15.27
CA LEU A 174 -9.70 -9.09 14.73
C LEU A 174 -9.19 -7.65 14.75
N ALA A 175 -9.98 -6.69 14.26
CA ALA A 175 -9.61 -5.27 14.24
C ALA A 175 -9.27 -4.73 15.63
N LYS A 176 -10.06 -5.13 16.65
CA LYS A 176 -9.78 -4.80 18.04
C LYS A 176 -8.46 -5.41 18.52
N ARG A 177 -8.24 -6.70 18.26
CA ARG A 177 -7.03 -7.44 18.70
C ARG A 177 -5.75 -6.86 18.10
N VAL A 178 -5.76 -6.50 16.82
CA VAL A 178 -4.57 -5.96 16.12
C VAL A 178 -4.45 -4.44 16.24
N GLY A 179 -5.39 -3.77 16.92
CA GLY A 179 -5.36 -2.32 17.11
C GLY A 179 -5.52 -1.53 15.81
N LEU A 180 -6.50 -1.92 14.97
CA LEU A 180 -6.91 -1.21 13.74
C LEU A 180 -8.30 -0.55 13.86
N GLY A 181 -8.84 -0.47 15.07
CA GLY A 181 -10.11 0.18 15.36
C GLY A 181 -11.31 -0.68 14.94
N SER A 182 -11.91 -0.38 13.78
CA SER A 182 -13.15 -1.02 13.33
C SER A 182 -12.93 -2.19 12.36
N GLY A 183 -13.86 -3.15 12.31
CA GLY A 183 -13.79 -4.24 11.34
C GLY A 183 -13.88 -3.77 9.89
N ARG A 184 -14.52 -2.63 9.61
CA ARG A 184 -14.53 -2.00 8.27
C ARG A 184 -13.15 -1.52 7.87
N THR A 185 -12.43 -0.88 8.79
CA THR A 185 -11.04 -0.43 8.60
C THR A 185 -10.13 -1.62 8.33
N TYR A 186 -10.25 -2.68 9.13
CA TYR A 186 -9.52 -3.93 8.90
C TYR A 186 -9.83 -4.52 7.51
N SER A 187 -11.09 -4.61 7.11
CA SER A 187 -11.46 -5.14 5.79
C SER A 187 -10.89 -4.33 4.62
N LYS A 188 -10.83 -3.00 4.72
CA LYS A 188 -10.18 -2.15 3.70
C LYS A 188 -8.67 -2.42 3.66
N ALA A 189 -8.03 -2.43 4.82
CA ALA A 189 -6.59 -2.66 4.93
C ALA A 189 -6.19 -4.05 4.41
N ALA A 190 -6.99 -5.09 4.71
CA ALA A 190 -6.78 -6.45 4.20
C ALA A 190 -6.78 -6.50 2.66
N LYS A 191 -7.73 -5.81 2.01
CA LYS A 191 -7.78 -5.73 0.53
C LYS A 191 -6.56 -5.01 -0.05
N VAL A 192 -6.07 -3.98 0.63
CA VAL A 192 -4.86 -3.26 0.21
C VAL A 192 -3.63 -4.16 0.31
N VAL A 193 -3.46 -4.87 1.43
CA VAL A 193 -2.31 -5.79 1.62
C VAL A 193 -2.36 -6.94 0.62
N GLU A 194 -3.53 -7.52 0.37
CA GLU A 194 -3.70 -8.54 -0.68
C GLU A 194 -3.32 -8.00 -2.06
N PHE A 195 -3.71 -6.77 -2.39
CA PHE A 195 -3.32 -6.14 -3.64
C PHE A 195 -1.82 -5.84 -3.72
N ILE A 196 -1.19 -5.44 -2.61
CA ILE A 196 0.28 -5.28 -2.53
C ILE A 196 0.97 -6.60 -2.86
N ASP A 197 0.51 -7.71 -2.27
CA ASP A 197 1.07 -9.05 -2.52
C ASP A 197 0.86 -9.45 -4.00
N GLN A 198 -0.31 -9.18 -4.57
CA GLN A 198 -0.59 -9.39 -6.00
C GLN A 198 0.37 -8.59 -6.89
N GLN A 199 0.53 -7.28 -6.67
CA GLN A 199 1.42 -6.44 -7.47
C GLN A 199 2.90 -6.85 -7.32
N THR A 200 3.30 -7.26 -6.11
CA THR A 200 4.64 -7.82 -5.86
C THR A 200 4.86 -9.09 -6.67
N SER A 201 3.88 -9.99 -6.72
CA SER A 201 3.95 -11.23 -7.51
C SER A 201 3.97 -10.99 -9.02
N LEU A 202 3.34 -9.91 -9.49
CA LEU A 202 3.34 -9.50 -10.90
C LEU A 202 4.62 -8.74 -11.30
N GLY A 203 5.54 -8.47 -10.36
CA GLY A 203 6.77 -7.72 -10.63
C GLY A 203 6.60 -6.20 -10.62
N HIS A 204 5.41 -5.68 -10.34
CA HIS A 204 5.15 -4.25 -10.19
C HIS A 204 5.60 -3.73 -8.81
N GLN A 205 6.91 -3.85 -8.54
CA GLN A 205 7.51 -3.51 -7.25
C GLN A 205 7.26 -2.05 -6.85
N GLU A 206 7.24 -1.14 -7.81
CA GLU A 206 7.04 0.29 -7.56
C GLU A 206 5.65 0.59 -6.98
N ILE A 207 4.60 0.07 -7.61
CA ILE A 207 3.21 0.22 -7.15
C ILE A 207 3.04 -0.41 -5.75
N ALA A 208 3.60 -1.60 -5.55
CA ALA A 208 3.57 -2.28 -4.26
C ALA A 208 4.28 -1.48 -3.16
N ARG A 209 5.43 -0.87 -3.48
CA ARG A 209 6.22 -0.03 -2.57
C ARG A 209 5.48 1.26 -2.20
N GLU A 210 4.92 1.96 -3.18
CA GLU A 210 4.14 3.17 -2.95
C GLU A 210 2.92 2.90 -2.07
N LEU A 211 2.15 1.85 -2.38
CA LEU A 211 1.00 1.45 -1.58
C LEU A 211 1.37 1.08 -0.15
N ARG A 212 2.46 0.34 0.04
CA ARG A 212 3.01 0.00 1.35
C ARG A 212 3.39 1.26 2.13
N GLN A 213 4.05 2.22 1.47
CA GLN A 213 4.40 3.50 2.08
C GLN A 213 3.14 4.28 2.49
N VAL A 214 2.15 4.41 1.60
CA VAL A 214 0.89 5.12 1.90
C VAL A 214 0.14 4.45 3.05
N LEU A 215 0.04 3.12 3.06
CA LEU A 215 -0.61 2.36 4.12
C LEU A 215 0.06 2.58 5.48
N ASN A 216 1.39 2.54 5.54
CA ASN A 216 2.13 2.62 6.80
C ASN A 216 2.34 4.05 7.30
N SER A 217 2.52 5.03 6.42
CA SER A 217 2.78 6.43 6.80
C SER A 217 1.52 7.30 6.89
N LYS A 218 0.58 7.19 5.94
CA LYS A 218 -0.62 8.06 5.88
C LYS A 218 -1.79 7.43 6.64
N SER A 219 -2.65 6.69 5.94
CA SER A 219 -3.84 6.07 6.53
C SER A 219 -4.33 4.89 5.69
N VAL A 220 -5.16 4.04 6.30
CA VAL A 220 -5.82 2.92 5.61
C VAL A 220 -6.72 3.42 4.48
N ASP A 221 -7.46 4.50 4.72
CA ASP A 221 -8.37 5.06 3.71
C ASP A 221 -7.63 5.66 2.52
N ALA A 222 -6.51 6.37 2.74
CA ALA A 222 -5.68 6.89 1.65
C ALA A 222 -5.16 5.75 0.76
N ALA A 223 -4.63 4.68 1.36
CA ALA A 223 -4.14 3.52 0.63
C ALA A 223 -5.28 2.80 -0.13
N TYR A 224 -6.47 2.75 0.46
CA TYR A 224 -7.65 2.14 -0.17
C TYR A 224 -8.18 2.94 -1.37
N GLN A 225 -8.08 4.27 -1.37
CA GLN A 225 -8.44 5.08 -2.54
C GLN A 225 -7.43 4.88 -3.67
N PHE A 226 -6.13 4.87 -3.37
CA PHE A 226 -5.08 4.58 -4.35
C PHE A 226 -5.28 3.20 -4.99
N PHE A 227 -5.61 2.18 -4.18
CA PHE A 227 -5.97 0.84 -4.65
C PHE A 227 -7.15 0.88 -5.65
N LYS A 228 -8.21 1.64 -5.36
CA LYS A 228 -9.37 1.77 -6.25
C LYS A 228 -9.01 2.44 -7.57
N GLU A 229 -8.22 3.49 -7.53
CA GLU A 229 -7.75 4.21 -8.71
C GLU A 229 -6.87 3.31 -9.59
N SER A 230 -5.99 2.53 -8.96
CA SER A 230 -5.14 1.56 -9.66
C SER A 230 -5.97 0.48 -10.36
N LYS A 231 -6.99 -0.08 -9.71
CA LYS A 231 -7.89 -1.06 -10.34
C LYS A 231 -8.69 -0.49 -11.51
N LYS A 232 -9.11 0.78 -11.45
CA LYS A 232 -9.80 1.44 -12.57
C LYS A 232 -8.88 1.56 -13.79
N LYS A 233 -7.62 1.94 -13.59
CA LYS A 233 -6.62 2.01 -14.67
C LYS A 233 -6.32 0.65 -15.30
N ASP A 234 -6.47 -0.44 -14.55
CA ASP A 234 -6.27 -1.80 -15.07
C ASP A 234 -7.51 -2.34 -15.79
N SER A 235 -8.72 -2.03 -15.32
CA SER A 235 -9.95 -2.35 -16.07
C SER A 235 -10.03 -1.59 -17.39
N ASP A 236 -9.50 -0.37 -17.43
CA ASP A 236 -9.46 0.44 -18.65
C ASP A 236 -8.35 -0.03 -19.63
N ARG A 237 -7.32 -0.75 -19.15
CA ARG A 237 -6.28 -1.36 -20.00
C ARG A 237 -6.64 -2.75 -20.53
N GLY A 238 -7.68 -3.40 -20.00
CA GLY A 238 -8.04 -4.80 -20.29
C GLY A 238 -9.04 -5.03 -21.44
N ALA A 239 -9.51 -4.00 -22.15
CA ALA A 239 -10.58 -4.11 -23.15
C ALA A 239 -10.12 -3.99 -24.62
N TYR A 240 -8.95 -4.54 -24.97
CA TYR A 240 -8.61 -4.81 -26.38
C TYR A 240 -8.42 -6.32 -26.59
N PRO A 241 -9.22 -6.98 -27.45
CA PRO A 241 -8.94 -8.35 -27.83
C PRO A 241 -7.67 -8.37 -28.68
N ARG A 242 -6.76 -9.26 -28.31
CA ARG A 242 -5.50 -9.48 -29.03
C ARG A 242 -5.82 -10.30 -30.28
N GLY A 243 -5.71 -9.68 -31.45
CA GLY A 243 -5.73 -10.36 -32.75
C GLY A 243 -7.09 -10.38 -33.45
N LEU A 244 -7.02 -10.05 -34.75
CA LEU A 244 -8.09 -9.92 -35.75
C LEU A 244 -8.90 -8.62 -35.70
N LEU A 245 -8.61 -7.76 -36.69
CA LEU A 245 -9.57 -6.84 -37.30
C LEU A 245 -10.82 -7.63 -37.73
N PRO A 246 -12.03 -7.11 -37.46
CA PRO A 246 -13.12 -7.34 -38.40
C PRO A 246 -13.80 -6.01 -38.75
N THR A 247 -13.71 -5.68 -40.02
CA THR A 247 -14.67 -4.88 -40.76
C THR A 247 -16.03 -5.58 -40.74
N VAL A 248 -17.07 -5.03 -40.13
CA VAL A 248 -18.44 -5.26 -40.64
C VAL A 248 -19.42 -4.16 -40.27
N ASP A 249 -20.27 -3.94 -41.26
CA ASP A 249 -21.31 -2.96 -41.50
C ASP A 249 -22.42 -2.92 -40.45
N CYS A 250 -22.95 -1.72 -40.22
CA CYS A 250 -24.01 -1.45 -39.25
C CYS A 250 -25.38 -1.41 -39.94
N SER A 251 -26.18 -2.44 -39.73
CA SER A 251 -27.64 -2.32 -39.79
C SER A 251 -28.29 -3.29 -38.82
N ILE A 252 -28.87 -2.76 -37.75
CA ILE A 252 -30.15 -3.13 -37.12
C ILE A 252 -30.22 -2.48 -35.73
N THR A 253 -31.41 -1.94 -35.48
CA THR A 253 -31.88 -1.11 -34.39
C THR A 253 -31.90 -1.83 -33.04
N ASP A 254 -31.17 -1.31 -32.05
CA ASP A 254 -31.45 -1.55 -30.64
C ASP A 254 -30.98 -0.37 -29.76
N SER A 255 -31.92 0.22 -29.03
CA SER A 255 -31.76 1.47 -28.27
C SER A 255 -30.90 1.35 -26.98
N LYS A 256 -30.27 0.20 -26.73
CA LYS A 256 -29.25 0.02 -25.66
C LYS A 256 -27.81 0.13 -26.16
N SER A 257 -27.59 0.07 -27.48
CA SER A 257 -26.27 0.19 -28.12
C SER A 257 -25.84 1.66 -28.35
N CYS A 258 -26.78 2.58 -28.40
CA CYS A 258 -26.53 3.97 -28.82
C CYS A 258 -25.67 4.79 -27.84
N ASN A 259 -25.66 4.45 -26.54
CA ASN A 259 -24.85 5.17 -25.53
C ASN A 259 -23.34 4.98 -25.69
N GLN A 260 -22.89 4.00 -26.49
CA GLN A 260 -21.49 3.82 -26.85
C GLN A 260 -21.05 4.72 -28.01
N ILE A 261 -22.00 5.27 -28.79
CA ILE A 261 -21.75 6.06 -30.01
C ILE A 261 -22.25 7.50 -29.86
N ALA A 262 -22.51 7.97 -28.63
CA ALA A 262 -22.88 9.37 -28.41
C ALA A 262 -21.63 10.28 -28.37
N LYS A 263 -21.67 11.39 -29.14
CA LYS A 263 -20.71 12.50 -28.99
C LYS A 263 -20.83 13.08 -27.58
N SER A 264 -19.72 13.32 -26.89
CA SER A 264 -19.74 13.77 -25.49
C SER A 264 -18.55 14.67 -25.16
N CYS A 265 -18.74 15.70 -24.33
CA CYS A 265 -17.67 16.62 -23.93
C CYS A 265 -16.59 15.98 -23.05
N TRP A 266 -16.87 14.81 -22.48
CA TRP A 266 -16.01 14.14 -21.50
C TRP A 266 -14.62 13.78 -22.03
N ASN A 267 -14.49 13.64 -23.36
CA ASN A 267 -13.27 13.22 -24.01
C ASN A 267 -12.89 14.15 -25.18
N CYS A 268 -13.31 15.41 -25.09
CA CYS A 268 -13.09 16.41 -26.11
C CYS A 268 -11.77 17.17 -25.85
N GLN A 269 -10.90 17.26 -26.85
CA GLN A 269 -9.64 18.01 -26.80
C GLN A 269 -9.81 19.53 -26.59
N HIS A 270 -11.04 20.03 -26.78
CA HIS A 270 -11.42 21.43 -26.62
C HIS A 270 -11.88 21.77 -25.19
N ARG A 271 -12.03 20.75 -24.32
CA ARG A 271 -12.34 20.92 -22.89
C ARG A 271 -11.08 21.23 -22.12
N LEU A 272 -11.08 22.37 -21.42
CA LEU A 272 -10.00 22.83 -20.55
C LEU A 272 -10.38 22.64 -19.06
N GLU A 273 -9.60 23.27 -18.18
CA GLU A 273 -9.75 23.17 -16.72
C GLU A 273 -11.16 23.52 -16.22
N SER A 274 -11.51 22.93 -15.07
CA SER A 274 -12.74 23.25 -14.37
C SER A 274 -12.65 24.68 -13.83
N VAL A 275 -13.63 25.51 -14.16
CA VAL A 275 -13.72 26.89 -13.65
C VAL A 275 -14.22 26.86 -12.20
N ASP A 276 -15.16 25.97 -11.91
CA ASP A 276 -15.67 25.66 -10.57
C ASP A 276 -16.24 24.23 -10.55
N ASN A 277 -16.91 23.85 -9.47
CA ASN A 277 -17.50 22.51 -9.32
C ASN A 277 -18.68 22.22 -10.27
N GLN A 278 -19.20 23.23 -10.96
CA GLN A 278 -20.40 23.21 -11.77
C GLN A 278 -20.17 23.70 -13.20
N SER A 279 -18.98 24.19 -13.53
CA SER A 279 -18.67 24.85 -14.80
C SER A 279 -17.30 24.45 -15.32
N ILE A 280 -17.22 24.22 -16.64
CA ILE A 280 -15.96 23.91 -17.34
C ILE A 280 -15.74 24.93 -18.44
N TYR A 281 -14.48 25.27 -18.74
CA TYR A 281 -14.18 26.12 -19.88
C TYR A 281 -13.93 25.28 -21.14
N CYS A 282 -14.58 25.65 -22.24
CA CYS A 282 -14.37 25.07 -23.57
C CYS A 282 -13.81 26.16 -24.49
N ASN A 283 -12.69 25.89 -25.16
CA ASN A 283 -12.06 26.88 -26.05
C ASN A 283 -12.88 27.24 -27.30
N LYS A 284 -13.98 26.53 -27.57
CA LYS A 284 -14.94 26.82 -28.66
C LYS A 284 -16.26 27.42 -28.20
N SER A 285 -16.71 27.10 -26.98
CA SER A 285 -18.06 27.45 -26.49
C SER A 285 -18.03 28.28 -25.21
N GLY A 286 -16.85 28.70 -24.75
CA GLY A 286 -16.69 29.47 -23.52
C GLY A 286 -17.00 28.66 -22.26
N VAL A 287 -17.52 29.32 -21.23
CA VAL A 287 -17.89 28.67 -19.96
C VAL A 287 -19.17 27.86 -20.16
N ILE A 288 -19.07 26.55 -19.92
CA ILE A 288 -20.18 25.60 -20.02
C ILE A 288 -20.59 25.18 -18.61
N ASN A 289 -21.85 25.42 -18.27
CA ASN A 289 -22.45 24.91 -17.04
C ASN A 289 -22.81 23.43 -17.19
N LEU A 290 -22.37 22.61 -16.22
CA LEU A 290 -22.53 21.16 -16.17
C LEU A 290 -23.92 20.71 -15.69
N ILE A 291 -24.69 21.59 -15.04
CA ILE A 291 -26.01 21.31 -14.46
C ILE A 291 -27.12 21.49 -15.49
N ASN A 292 -27.03 22.52 -16.32
CA ASN A 292 -28.14 22.93 -17.21
C ASN A 292 -28.41 21.95 -18.37
N LYS A 293 -27.39 21.20 -18.79
CA LYS A 293 -27.48 20.18 -19.85
C LYS A 293 -26.62 18.98 -19.47
N SER A 294 -26.95 17.78 -19.93
CA SER A 294 -26.07 16.62 -19.80
C SER A 294 -24.91 16.70 -20.80
N GLY A 295 -23.83 15.93 -20.55
CA GLY A 295 -22.68 15.86 -21.47
C GLY A 295 -23.03 15.34 -22.86
N ASP A 296 -24.05 14.48 -22.93
CA ASP A 296 -24.53 13.86 -24.16
C ASP A 296 -25.49 14.80 -24.93
N GLU A 297 -26.30 15.60 -24.23
CA GLU A 297 -27.09 16.69 -24.83
C GLU A 297 -26.20 17.74 -25.49
N ARG A 298 -25.19 18.22 -24.77
CA ARG A 298 -24.26 19.20 -25.34
C ARG A 298 -23.47 18.63 -26.52
N GLY A 299 -23.18 17.32 -26.51
CA GLY A 299 -22.47 16.67 -27.61
C GLY A 299 -23.26 16.50 -28.89
N ARG A 300 -24.60 16.57 -28.82
CA ARG A 300 -25.44 16.65 -30.01
C ARG A 300 -25.39 18.01 -30.69
N GLU A 301 -25.10 19.08 -29.93
CA GLU A 301 -25.10 20.46 -30.41
C GLU A 301 -23.75 20.91 -30.99
N CYS A 302 -22.66 20.14 -30.78
CA CYS A 302 -21.33 20.51 -31.25
C CYS A 302 -20.81 19.58 -32.35
N PRO A 303 -20.49 20.10 -33.55
CA PRO A 303 -20.01 19.27 -34.66
C PRO A 303 -18.64 18.64 -34.38
N ASP A 304 -17.77 19.34 -33.64
CA ASP A 304 -16.38 18.96 -33.38
C ASP A 304 -16.19 17.99 -32.20
N TRP A 305 -17.26 17.61 -31.50
CA TRP A 305 -17.15 16.75 -30.32
C TRP A 305 -17.01 15.27 -30.69
N ARG A 306 -16.09 14.61 -30.00
CA ARG A 306 -15.73 13.21 -30.22
C ARG A 306 -16.66 12.27 -29.46
N TYR A 307 -16.67 11.01 -29.86
CA TYR A 307 -17.39 9.97 -29.14
C TYR A 307 -16.81 9.80 -27.73
N LYS A 308 -17.70 9.54 -26.77
CA LYS A 308 -17.40 9.44 -25.33
C LYS A 308 -16.20 8.53 -25.00
N TYR A 309 -15.97 7.50 -25.82
CA TYR A 309 -14.92 6.48 -25.62
C TYR A 309 -13.85 6.48 -26.72
N SER A 310 -13.81 7.47 -27.61
CA SER A 310 -12.73 7.55 -28.61
C SER A 310 -11.39 7.77 -27.91
N PRO A 311 -10.32 7.02 -28.21
CA PRO A 311 -9.01 7.31 -27.66
C PRO A 311 -8.63 8.76 -27.97
N ALA A 312 -8.10 9.49 -26.99
CA ALA A 312 -7.51 10.79 -27.22
C ALA A 312 -6.39 10.60 -28.25
N GLU A 313 -6.51 11.24 -29.42
CA GLU A 313 -5.36 11.27 -30.33
C GLU A 313 -4.25 12.06 -29.61
N PRO A 314 -3.00 11.60 -29.66
CA PRO A 314 -1.89 12.43 -29.21
C PRO A 314 -1.99 13.77 -29.95
N LEU A 315 -1.76 14.87 -29.22
CA LEU A 315 -1.70 16.21 -29.80
C LEU A 315 -0.75 16.15 -31.00
N LYS A 316 -1.31 16.21 -32.22
CA LYS A 316 -0.52 16.08 -33.45
C LYS A 316 0.55 17.16 -33.55
N ASN A 317 0.38 18.25 -32.80
CA ASN A 317 1.35 19.33 -32.64
C ASN A 317 1.58 19.63 -31.15
N PRO A 318 2.80 19.46 -30.61
CA PRO A 318 3.14 19.83 -29.22
C PRO A 318 3.24 21.35 -28.99
N THR A 319 2.96 22.15 -30.02
CA THR A 319 3.08 23.61 -30.02
C THR A 319 1.82 24.25 -30.60
N PHE A 320 1.38 25.35 -30.01
CA PHE A 320 0.32 26.21 -30.53
C PHE A 320 0.85 27.63 -30.72
N ALA A 321 0.27 28.37 -31.67
CA ALA A 321 0.59 29.78 -31.86
C ALA A 321 -0.33 30.64 -30.98
N LEU A 322 0.25 31.51 -30.17
CA LEU A 322 -0.47 32.53 -29.40
C LEU A 322 -0.18 33.89 -30.03
N GLN A 323 -1.21 34.57 -30.52
CA GLN A 323 -1.10 35.95 -31.02
C GLN A 323 -1.49 36.91 -29.90
N LEU A 324 -0.56 37.75 -29.47
CA LEU A 324 -0.78 38.79 -28.47
C LEU A 324 -0.75 40.16 -29.16
N LEU A 325 -1.82 40.94 -28.99
CA LEU A 325 -1.80 42.36 -29.33
C LEU A 325 -1.37 43.11 -28.07
N LEU A 326 -0.10 43.53 -28.05
CA LEU A 326 0.46 44.30 -26.95
C LEU A 326 0.34 45.81 -27.25
N PRO A 327 0.23 46.66 -26.22
CA PRO A 327 0.26 48.11 -26.41
C PRO A 327 1.53 48.54 -27.16
N LEU A 328 1.39 49.45 -28.14
CA LEU A 328 2.50 49.93 -28.97
C LEU A 328 3.65 50.51 -28.13
N GLU A 329 3.31 51.16 -27.02
CA GLU A 329 4.23 51.72 -26.03
C GLU A 329 5.17 50.70 -25.35
N TRP A 330 4.92 49.39 -25.51
CA TRP A 330 5.77 48.34 -24.96
C TRP A 330 6.81 47.84 -25.95
N GLN A 331 6.68 48.17 -27.24
CA GLN A 331 7.53 47.63 -28.30
C GLN A 331 9.01 47.95 -28.05
N ASP A 332 9.34 49.23 -27.87
CA ASP A 332 10.73 49.67 -27.67
C ASP A 332 11.35 49.04 -26.41
N LYS A 333 10.58 48.98 -25.32
CA LYS A 333 11.04 48.38 -24.05
C LYS A 333 11.28 46.88 -24.17
N LEU A 334 10.44 46.17 -24.93
CA LEU A 334 10.58 44.74 -25.15
C LEU A 334 11.80 44.44 -26.02
N GLU A 335 12.01 45.20 -27.09
CA GLU A 335 13.16 45.03 -27.98
C GLU A 335 14.48 45.35 -27.26
N GLU A 336 14.53 46.41 -26.46
CA GLU A 336 15.70 46.76 -25.63
C GLU A 336 16.01 45.69 -24.59
N THR A 337 15.00 45.19 -23.88
CA THR A 337 15.16 44.15 -22.85
C THR A 337 15.61 42.82 -23.47
N ALA A 338 15.07 42.47 -24.63
CA ALA A 338 15.45 41.25 -25.34
C ALA A 338 16.91 41.32 -25.84
N ALA A 339 17.32 42.48 -26.38
CA ALA A 339 18.69 42.73 -26.83
C ALA A 339 19.71 42.68 -25.67
N LEU A 340 19.37 43.23 -24.49
CA LEU A 340 20.20 43.12 -23.29
C LEU A 340 20.46 41.67 -22.85
N LEU A 341 19.53 40.76 -23.18
CA LEU A 341 19.58 39.35 -22.80
C LEU A 341 20.01 38.43 -23.95
N ASP A 342 20.45 38.99 -25.09
CA ASP A 342 20.85 38.25 -26.30
C ASP A 342 19.75 37.31 -26.83
N THR A 343 18.50 37.79 -26.82
CA THR A 343 17.33 37.06 -27.32
C THR A 343 16.45 37.97 -28.20
N ASP A 344 15.55 37.39 -29.00
CA ASP A 344 14.50 38.18 -29.67
C ASP A 344 13.29 38.39 -28.74
N ALA A 345 12.52 39.45 -28.99
CA ALA A 345 11.38 39.83 -28.16
C ALA A 345 10.33 38.70 -28.01
N ALA A 346 10.09 37.90 -29.06
CA ALA A 346 9.12 36.81 -28.99
C ALA A 346 9.64 35.64 -28.14
N THR A 347 10.92 35.28 -28.27
CA THR A 347 11.56 34.27 -27.43
C THR A 347 11.65 34.71 -25.98
N TRP A 348 11.97 35.98 -25.72
CA TRP A 348 12.00 36.54 -24.38
C TRP A 348 10.62 36.45 -23.69
N VAL A 349 9.55 36.90 -24.36
CA VAL A 349 8.18 36.81 -23.84
C VAL A 349 7.77 35.36 -23.60
N LYS A 350 8.13 34.44 -24.50
CA LYS A 350 7.87 33.01 -24.32
C LYS A 350 8.55 32.46 -23.05
N ASN A 351 9.81 32.82 -22.82
CA ASN A 351 10.55 32.39 -21.64
C ASN A 351 9.98 33.01 -20.35
N LEU A 352 9.57 34.28 -20.38
CA LEU A 352 8.90 34.95 -19.26
C LEU A 352 7.60 34.24 -18.87
N ILE A 353 6.79 33.85 -19.85
CA ILE A 353 5.57 33.07 -19.63
C ILE A 353 5.91 31.69 -19.03
N GLY A 354 6.91 31.01 -19.58
CA GLY A 354 7.37 29.70 -19.09
C GLY A 354 7.83 29.73 -17.63
N ALA A 355 8.63 30.72 -17.25
CA ALA A 355 9.15 30.87 -15.90
C ALA A 355 8.05 31.13 -14.85
N ASN A 356 7.01 31.89 -15.22
CA ASN A 356 5.88 32.16 -14.33
C ASN A 356 4.91 30.97 -14.19
N LEU A 357 4.73 30.19 -15.26
CA LEU A 357 3.85 29.01 -15.23
C LEU A 357 4.53 27.79 -14.58
N PHE A 358 5.86 27.67 -14.65
CA PHE A 358 6.62 26.51 -14.16
C PHE A 358 7.86 26.93 -13.33
N PRO A 359 7.68 27.37 -12.08
CA PRO A 359 8.73 28.00 -11.27
C PRO A 359 9.91 27.09 -10.84
N LYS A 360 9.88 25.79 -11.16
CA LYS A 360 11.00 24.84 -10.92
C LYS A 360 11.84 24.55 -12.17
N TRP A 361 11.51 25.16 -13.31
CA TRP A 361 12.23 24.99 -14.56
C TRP A 361 13.42 25.96 -14.59
N SER A 362 14.62 25.49 -14.25
CA SER A 362 15.84 26.30 -14.38
C SER A 362 16.14 26.56 -15.87
N LEU A 363 16.57 27.79 -16.18
CA LEU A 363 17.08 28.20 -17.49
C LEU A 363 18.29 27.36 -17.95
N ASP A 364 18.97 26.67 -17.04
CA ASP A 364 20.18 25.88 -17.31
C ASP A 364 19.90 24.47 -17.87
N THR A 365 18.63 24.08 -18.03
CA THR A 365 18.24 22.71 -18.44
C THR A 365 17.90 22.54 -19.92
N ILE A 366 18.30 23.47 -20.78
CA ILE A 366 18.09 23.34 -22.23
C ILE A 366 19.32 22.69 -22.87
N PRO A 367 19.18 21.56 -23.59
CA PRO A 367 20.29 21.00 -24.36
C PRO A 367 20.71 21.96 -25.47
N ASP A 368 22.01 22.18 -25.59
CA ASP A 368 22.68 22.92 -26.66
C ASP A 368 22.14 22.51 -28.04
N LEU A 369 21.36 23.39 -28.66
CA LEU A 369 21.14 23.42 -30.11
C LEU A 369 22.14 24.41 -30.72
N LYS A 370 23.43 24.19 -30.49
CA LYS A 370 24.50 24.77 -31.30
C LYS A 370 25.12 23.68 -32.18
N THR A 371 24.62 23.57 -33.40
CA THR A 371 25.47 23.36 -34.58
C THR A 371 24.80 24.03 -35.76
N GLY A 372 25.21 25.27 -36.04
CA GLY A 372 25.10 25.83 -37.37
C GLY A 372 26.13 25.14 -38.27
N GLN A 373 25.68 24.67 -39.43
CA GLN A 373 26.53 24.54 -40.60
C GLN A 373 26.10 25.60 -41.62
N SER A 374 26.98 26.58 -41.73
CA SER A 374 27.16 27.61 -42.76
C SER A 374 26.39 27.47 -44.07
N CYS A 375 25.58 28.47 -44.39
CA CYS A 375 25.37 28.94 -45.76
C CYS A 375 26.22 30.21 -45.95
N SER A 376 27.33 30.06 -46.65
CA SER A 376 28.07 31.18 -47.25
C SER A 376 27.36 31.63 -48.52
N LEU A 377 26.87 32.87 -48.53
CA LEU A 377 26.60 33.61 -49.76
C LEU A 377 27.61 34.77 -49.82
N SER A 378 28.46 34.71 -50.83
CA SER A 378 29.37 35.76 -51.26
C SER A 378 29.04 36.06 -52.72
N GLY A 379 28.88 37.35 -53.05
CA GLY A 379 28.92 37.87 -54.42
C GLY A 379 27.58 37.93 -55.11
#